data_AF-A0AAU9XNH3-F1
#
_entry.id   AF-A0AAU9XNH3-F1
#
_cell.length_a   1.000
_cell.length_b   1.000
_cell.length_c   1.000
_cell.angle_alpha   90.00
_cell.angle_beta   90.00
_cell.angle_gamma   90.00
#
_symmetry.space_group_name_H-M   'P 1'
#
loop_
_entity.id
_entity.type
_entity.pdbx_description
1 polymer ?
#
loop_
_entity_poly.entity_id
_entity_poly.type
_entity_poly.pdbx_seq_one_letter_code
_entity_poly.pdbx_strand_id
1 'polypeptide(L)'
;EGSLLYSPKRSYLAVVAIDFGTTYSGFAFSFIKDKGKDAIFMNKDWANEQGGQTSKTPTCLLLKPDLSFDSFGYEAIEKYSSLQNESEEKEYLFFKHFKMALHSNE
;
A
#
# COMPACT_ATOMS: atom_id res chain seq x y z
N GLU A 1 -31.73 6.89 -39.82
CA GLU A 1 -32.10 6.47 -38.45
C GLU A 1 -30.99 5.57 -37.91
N GLY A 2 -30.62 5.74 -36.63
CA GLY A 2 -29.89 4.72 -35.87
C GLY A 2 -28.35 4.76 -35.90
N SER A 3 -27.72 5.87 -35.49
CA SER A 3 -26.32 5.82 -35.04
C SER A 3 -26.27 5.03 -33.72
N LEU A 4 -25.97 3.74 -33.81
CA LEU A 4 -25.67 2.88 -32.66
C LEU A 4 -24.49 3.50 -31.91
N LEU A 5 -24.79 4.04 -30.75
CA LEU A 5 -23.90 4.77 -29.87
C LEU A 5 -22.66 3.93 -29.58
N TYR A 6 -21.50 4.40 -30.06
CA TYR A 6 -20.21 3.85 -29.68
C TYR A 6 -19.98 4.21 -28.20
N SER A 7 -20.31 3.29 -27.30
CA SER A 7 -19.93 3.41 -25.89
C SER A 7 -18.41 3.23 -25.84
N PRO A 8 -17.61 4.25 -25.46
CA PRO A 8 -16.18 4.03 -25.33
C PRO A 8 -15.95 2.96 -24.27
N LYS A 9 -15.28 1.87 -24.66
CA LYS A 9 -14.88 0.79 -23.76
C LYS A 9 -14.10 1.45 -22.62
N ARG A 10 -14.63 1.37 -21.39
CA ARG A 10 -13.98 1.96 -20.21
C ARG A 10 -12.56 1.37 -20.10
N SER A 11 -11.55 2.21 -20.13
CA SER A 11 -10.13 1.80 -20.06
C SER A 11 -9.72 1.35 -18.65
N TYR A 12 -10.54 1.65 -17.64
CA TYR A 12 -10.25 1.37 -16.24
C TYR A 12 -11.32 0.47 -15.63
N LEU A 13 -10.87 -0.52 -14.85
CA LEU A 13 -11.73 -1.50 -14.19
C LEU A 13 -12.24 -1.04 -12.82
N ALA A 14 -11.46 -0.20 -12.12
CA ALA A 14 -11.76 0.24 -10.77
C ALA A 14 -11.15 1.62 -10.47
N VAL A 15 -11.73 2.29 -9.48
CA VAL A 15 -11.14 3.45 -8.80
C VAL A 15 -10.58 2.97 -7.46
N VAL A 16 -9.33 3.30 -7.16
CA VAL A 16 -8.66 2.95 -5.91
C VAL A 16 -8.35 4.23 -5.14
N ALA A 17 -8.79 4.30 -3.89
CA ALA A 17 -8.41 5.33 -2.93
C ALA A 17 -7.30 4.76 -2.03
N ILE A 18 -6.14 5.41 -2.03
CA ILE A 18 -5.00 5.05 -1.18
C ILE A 18 -4.96 6.03 -0.01
N ASP A 19 -5.05 5.50 1.20
CA ASP A 19 -4.76 6.24 2.43
C ASP A 19 -3.31 5.97 2.79
N PHE A 20 -2.44 6.91 2.45
CA PHE A 20 -1.05 6.89 2.88
C PHE A 20 -0.92 7.70 4.17
N GLY A 21 -1.02 7.06 5.34
CA GLY A 21 -1.08 7.73 6.64
C GLY A 21 0.30 7.92 7.30
N THR A 22 0.35 8.61 8.45
CA THR A 22 1.61 8.79 9.18
C THR A 22 2.03 7.51 9.91
N THR A 23 1.06 6.78 10.45
CA THR A 23 1.30 5.53 11.20
C THR A 23 0.93 4.31 10.39
N TYR A 24 -0.21 4.35 9.69
CA TYR A 24 -0.75 3.23 8.94
C TYR A 24 -1.22 3.67 7.56
N SER A 25 -1.01 2.81 6.58
CA SER A 25 -1.46 2.97 5.20
C SER A 25 -2.45 1.88 4.83
N GLY A 26 -3.38 2.19 3.94
CA GLY A 26 -4.38 1.24 3.46
C GLY A 26 -4.97 1.71 2.14
N PHE A 27 -5.89 0.91 1.61
CA PHE A 27 -6.61 1.30 0.41
C PHE A 27 -8.03 0.75 0.42
N ALA A 28 -8.90 1.44 -0.32
CA ALA A 28 -10.23 1.00 -0.68
C ALA A 28 -10.41 1.13 -2.18
N PHE A 29 -11.30 0.36 -2.77
CA PHE A 29 -11.57 0.42 -4.20
C PHE A 29 -13.03 0.17 -4.52
N SER A 30 -13.47 0.67 -5.67
CA SER A 30 -14.78 0.38 -6.25
C SER A 30 -14.61 0.04 -7.73
N PHE A 31 -15.28 -1.02 -8.18
CA PHE A 31 -15.30 -1.36 -9.60
C PHE A 31 -16.19 -0.40 -10.36
N ILE A 32 -15.71 0.03 -11.53
CA ILE A 32 -16.47 0.90 -12.42
C ILE A 32 -17.48 0.03 -13.18
N LYS A 33 -18.77 0.15 -12.84
CA LYS A 33 -19.86 -0.64 -13.44
C LYS A 33 -20.82 0.24 -14.23
N ASP A 34 -21.39 -0.31 -15.31
CA ASP A 34 -22.36 0.42 -16.15
C ASP A 34 -23.77 0.39 -15.53
N LYS A 35 -24.08 -0.63 -14.73
CA LYS A 35 -25.36 -0.83 -14.05
C LYS A 35 -25.14 -1.49 -12.69
N GLY A 36 -26.01 -1.20 -11.73
CA GLY A 36 -25.96 -1.71 -10.36
C GLY A 36 -25.48 -0.66 -9.36
N LYS A 37 -25.53 -1.00 -8.06
CA LYS A 37 -25.00 -0.12 -7.01
C LYS A 37 -23.49 -0.25 -6.91
N ASP A 38 -22.81 0.88 -6.72
CA ASP A 38 -21.40 0.91 -6.37
C ASP A 38 -21.20 0.24 -5.00
N ALA A 39 -20.10 -0.52 -4.89
CA ALA A 39 -19.70 -1.17 -3.66
C ALA A 39 -18.26 -0.80 -3.35
N ILE A 40 -18.00 -0.39 -2.11
CA ILE A 40 -16.66 -0.06 -1.63
C ILE A 40 -16.07 -1.30 -0.98
N PHE A 41 -14.96 -1.76 -1.53
CA PHE A 41 -14.15 -2.84 -0.99
C PHE A 41 -12.94 -2.24 -0.29
N MET A 42 -12.64 -2.69 0.91
CA MET A 42 -11.44 -2.32 1.64
C MET A 42 -10.53 -3.54 1.71
N ASN A 43 -9.22 -3.33 1.66
CA ASN A 43 -8.33 -4.41 2.07
C ASN A 43 -8.64 -4.78 3.53
N LYS A 44 -8.65 -6.08 3.83
CA LYS A 44 -8.82 -6.62 5.18
C LYS A 44 -7.79 -7.70 5.51
N ASP A 45 -6.94 -8.07 4.55
CA ASP A 45 -6.11 -9.27 4.63
C ASP A 45 -4.62 -8.96 4.81
N TRP A 46 -4.27 -7.76 5.31
CA TRP A 46 -2.91 -7.53 5.77
C TRP A 46 -2.66 -8.38 7.01
N ALA A 47 -1.78 -9.38 6.89
CA ALA A 47 -1.35 -10.21 8.01
C ALA A 47 -0.35 -9.44 8.88
N ASN A 48 -0.72 -9.23 10.14
CA ASN A 48 0.24 -8.78 11.15
C ASN A 48 1.04 -9.98 11.70
N GLU A 49 2.09 -9.71 12.49
CA GLU A 49 2.97 -10.74 13.09
C GLU A 49 2.24 -11.79 13.93
N GLN A 50 1.02 -11.51 14.38
CA GLN A 50 0.19 -12.40 15.19
C GLN A 50 -0.81 -13.20 14.34
N GLY A 51 -0.71 -13.13 13.00
CA GLY A 51 -1.66 -13.75 12.06
C GLY A 51 -3.03 -13.05 12.02
N GLY A 52 -3.16 -11.91 12.69
CA GLY A 52 -4.36 -11.09 12.69
C GLY A 52 -4.54 -10.38 11.36
N GLN A 53 -5.74 -10.51 10.79
CA GLN A 53 -6.16 -9.78 9.60
C GLN A 53 -6.45 -8.32 9.94
N THR A 54 -5.85 -7.40 9.20
CA THR A 54 -5.99 -5.96 9.40
C THR A 54 -6.34 -5.25 8.10
N SER A 55 -7.08 -4.14 8.21
CA SER A 55 -7.45 -3.32 7.05
C SER A 55 -6.38 -2.33 6.61
N LYS A 56 -5.30 -2.21 7.40
CA LYS A 56 -4.19 -1.30 7.17
C LYS A 56 -2.88 -1.95 7.56
N THR A 57 -1.79 -1.47 6.98
CA THR A 57 -0.43 -1.89 7.29
C THR A 57 0.37 -0.71 7.82
N PRO A 58 1.40 -0.91 8.67
CA PRO A 58 2.27 0.16 9.12
C PRO A 58 2.85 0.97 7.95
N THR A 59 3.01 2.28 8.15
CA THR A 59 3.68 3.14 7.16
C THR A 59 5.18 3.12 7.42
N CYS A 60 5.79 2.03 7.00
CA CYS A 60 7.23 1.81 7.07
C CYS A 60 7.74 1.14 5.79
N LEU A 61 8.99 1.41 5.48
CA LEU A 61 9.66 1.03 4.25
C LEU A 61 11.01 0.44 4.61
N LEU A 62 11.34 -0.71 4.02
CA LEU A 62 12.67 -1.29 4.07
C LEU A 62 13.31 -1.13 2.68
N LEU A 63 14.50 -0.56 2.65
CA LEU A 63 15.33 -0.46 1.44
C LEU A 63 16.60 -1.29 1.60
N LYS A 64 17.13 -1.76 0.47
CA LYS A 64 18.45 -2.36 0.36
C LYS A 64 19.56 -1.28 0.42
N PRO A 65 20.85 -1.65 0.52
CA PRO A 65 21.91 -0.64 0.63
C PRO A 65 22.04 0.22 -0.63
N ASP A 66 21.63 -0.32 -1.79
CA ASP A 66 21.59 0.38 -3.08
C ASP A 66 20.34 1.27 -3.25
N LEU A 67 19.59 1.52 -2.17
CA LEU A 67 18.35 2.28 -2.12
C LEU A 67 17.18 1.66 -2.90
N SER A 68 17.33 0.44 -3.42
CA SER A 68 16.23 -0.26 -4.06
C SER A 68 15.18 -0.72 -3.05
N PHE A 69 13.93 -0.73 -3.49
CA PHE A 69 12.79 -1.21 -2.69
C PHE A 69 12.99 -2.66 -2.28
N ASP A 70 12.84 -2.94 -0.99
CA ASP A 70 12.76 -4.31 -0.49
C ASP A 70 11.32 -4.68 -0.10
N SER A 71 10.76 -4.01 0.90
CA SER A 71 9.44 -4.33 1.46
C SER A 71 8.77 -3.12 2.12
N PHE A 72 7.46 -3.20 2.37
CA PHE A 72 6.66 -2.17 3.02
C PHE A 72 5.71 -2.76 4.06
N GLY A 73 5.43 -2.02 5.12
CA GLY A 73 4.44 -2.41 6.14
C GLY A 73 4.88 -3.60 6.99
N TYR A 74 3.95 -4.50 7.33
CA TYR A 74 4.25 -5.64 8.21
C TYR A 74 5.44 -6.48 7.73
N GLU A 75 5.57 -6.72 6.42
CA GLU A 75 6.69 -7.46 5.83
C GLU A 75 8.04 -6.77 6.11
N ALA A 76 8.08 -5.43 6.03
CA ALA A 76 9.28 -4.67 6.36
C ALA A 76 9.66 -4.79 7.84
N ILE A 77 8.67 -4.80 8.73
CA ILE A 77 8.91 -4.95 10.18
C ILE A 77 9.43 -6.36 10.49
N GLU A 78 8.76 -7.40 9.95
CA GLU A 78 9.13 -8.79 10.17
C GLU A 78 10.56 -9.06 9.68
N LYS A 79 10.85 -8.63 8.44
CA LYS A 79 12.17 -8.82 7.85
C LYS A 79 13.25 -8.07 8.63
N TYR A 80 13.03 -6.79 8.96
CA TYR A 80 14.00 -6.01 9.73
C TYR A 80 14.24 -6.59 11.13
N SER A 81 13.18 -7.03 11.82
CA SER A 81 13.28 -7.62 13.16
C SER A 81 13.94 -9.00 13.17
N SER A 82 13.97 -9.68 12.02
CA SER A 82 14.61 -11.00 11.88
C SER A 82 16.12 -10.93 11.65
N LEU A 83 16.70 -9.77 11.35
CA LEU A 83 18.14 -9.59 11.14
C LEU A 83 18.89 -9.88 12.45
N GLN A 84 19.77 -10.88 12.44
CA GLN A 84 20.33 -11.44 13.68
C GLN A 84 21.67 -10.80 14.10
N ASN A 85 22.34 -10.06 13.21
CA ASN A 85 23.68 -9.53 13.45
C ASN A 85 23.83 -8.07 12.98
N GLU A 86 24.62 -7.26 13.71
CA GLU A 86 24.92 -5.86 13.34
C GLU A 86 25.51 -5.69 11.93
N SER A 87 26.15 -6.73 11.38
CA SER A 87 26.64 -6.73 10.00
C SER A 87 25.53 -6.81 8.96
N GLU A 88 24.43 -7.52 9.27
CA GLU A 88 23.24 -7.67 8.41
C GLU A 88 22.31 -6.46 8.55
N GLU A 89 22.20 -5.87 9.76
CA GLU A 89 21.46 -4.61 9.97
C GLU A 89 22.05 -3.46 9.15
N LYS A 90 23.38 -3.41 8.98
CA LYS A 90 24.07 -2.39 8.18
C LYS A 90 23.77 -2.47 6.69
N GLU A 91 23.14 -3.55 6.21
CA GLU A 91 22.75 -3.68 4.82
C GLU A 91 21.38 -3.04 4.53
N TYR A 92 20.49 -2.95 5.51
CA TYR A 92 19.14 -2.46 5.26
C TYR A 92 18.89 -1.08 5.85
N LEU A 93 18.12 -0.27 5.13
CA LEU A 93 17.67 1.04 5.59
C LEU A 93 16.18 0.96 5.92
N PHE A 94 15.87 0.97 7.21
CA PHE A 94 14.49 0.91 7.69
C PHE A 94 13.95 2.29 8.05
N PHE A 95 12.87 2.71 7.38
CA PHE A 95 12.21 3.98 7.58
C PHE A 95 10.82 3.78 8.17
N LYS A 96 10.52 4.47 9.27
CA LYS A 96 9.18 4.52 9.89
C LYS A 96 8.73 5.97 10.08
N HIS A 97 7.42 6.22 10.04
CA HIS A 97 6.83 7.55 10.23
C HIS A 97 7.37 8.62 9.26
N PHE A 98 7.90 8.20 8.11
CA PHE A 98 8.59 9.08 7.18
C PHE A 98 7.65 10.03 6.42
N LYS A 99 6.33 9.79 6.44
CA LYS A 99 5.35 10.66 5.78
C LYS A 99 5.49 12.12 6.20
N MET A 100 5.75 12.41 7.47
CA MET A 100 5.89 13.79 7.92
C MET A 100 7.13 14.48 7.36
N ALA A 101 8.22 13.75 7.15
CA ALA A 101 9.42 14.27 6.51
C ALA A 101 9.21 14.57 5.01
N LEU A 102 8.20 13.97 4.37
CA LEU A 102 7.81 14.31 2.99
C LEU A 102 7.03 15.64 2.91
N HIS A 103 6.44 16.09 4.03
CA HIS A 103 5.69 17.35 4.09
C HIS A 103 6.57 18.55 4.44
N SER A 104 7.75 18.32 5.04
CA SER A 104 8.70 19.37 5.44
C SER A 104 9.56 19.84 4.25
N ASN A 105 8.92 20.38 3.22
CA ASN A 105 9.58 21.19 2.19
C ASN A 105 9.62 22.69 2.57
N GLU A 106 9.90 22.97 3.84
CA GLU A 106 10.38 24.26 4.35
C GLU A 106 11.60 24.02 5.25
#